data_AF-A0A198UFZ6-F1
#
_entry.id   AF-A0A198UFZ6-F1
#
_cell.length_a   1.000
_cell.length_b   1.000
_cell.length_c   1.000
_cell.angle_alpha   90.00
_cell.angle_beta   90.00
_cell.angle_gamma   90.00
#
_symmetry.space_group_name_H-M   'P 1'
#
loop_
_entity.id
_entity.type
_entity.pdbx_description
1 polymer ?
#
loop_
_entity_poly.entity_id
_entity_poly.type
_entity_poly.pdbx_seq_one_letter_code
_entity_poly.pdbx_strand_id
1 'polypeptide(L)'
;MDAFAYGQDPDQKQWIQDWTLFFWAWWIAWSPFVGLFLAKISKGRTIRQFVIGTLSIPFMFTLAWLSFMGNGALNEVFMGNIAFAEKIIARPEIGFYELLSHYP
;
A
#
# COMPACT_ATOMS: atom_id res chain seq x y z
N MET A 1 5.90 -9.15 34.13
CA MET A 1 6.25 -8.27 32.99
C MET A 1 5.08 -8.36 32.03
N ASP A 2 4.02 -7.62 32.35
CA ASP A 2 2.79 -7.60 31.57
C ASP A 2 3.07 -6.77 30.32
N ALA A 3 3.41 -7.47 29.24
CA ALA A 3 3.47 -6.85 27.92
C ALA A 3 2.11 -6.22 27.66
N PHE A 4 2.12 -4.97 27.20
CA PHE A 4 0.99 -4.12 26.82
C PHE A 4 -0.02 -4.83 25.90
N ALA A 5 -0.79 -5.76 26.44
CA ALA A 5 -1.93 -6.36 25.80
C ALA A 5 -3.01 -5.29 25.78
N TYR A 6 -2.90 -4.41 24.77
CA TYR A 6 -4.04 -3.72 24.17
C TYR A 6 -5.23 -4.68 24.25
N GLY A 7 -6.30 -4.29 24.94
CA GLY A 7 -7.53 -5.07 24.93
C GLY A 7 -7.90 -5.32 23.48
N GLN A 8 -7.77 -6.57 23.02
CA GLN A 8 -8.00 -6.90 21.62
C GLN A 8 -9.51 -6.94 21.41
N ASP A 9 -10.07 -5.77 21.12
CA ASP A 9 -11.32 -5.67 20.39
C ASP A 9 -11.22 -6.62 19.17
N PRO A 10 -12.13 -7.60 19.01
CA PRO A 10 -12.12 -8.52 17.90
C PRO A 10 -11.97 -7.82 16.54
N ASP A 11 -12.55 -6.63 16.39
CA ASP A 11 -12.49 -5.83 15.17
C ASP A 11 -11.07 -5.28 14.91
N GLN A 12 -10.38 -4.81 15.96
CA GLN A 12 -8.98 -4.36 15.85
C GLN A 12 -8.05 -5.51 15.48
N LYS A 13 -8.28 -6.70 16.04
CA LYS A 13 -7.48 -7.89 15.72
C LYS A 13 -7.67 -8.28 14.25
N GLN A 14 -8.92 -8.28 13.77
CA GLN A 14 -9.23 -8.58 12.38
C GLN A 14 -8.58 -7.56 11.44
N TRP A 15 -8.65 -6.27 11.76
CA TRP A 15 -8.01 -5.22 10.96
C TRP A 15 -6.49 -5.39 10.85
N ILE A 16 -5.81 -5.74 11.95
CA ILE A 16 -4.37 -6.02 11.93
C ILE A 16 -4.05 -7.24 11.04
N GLN A 17 -4.91 -8.26 11.05
CA GLN A 17 -4.75 -9.45 10.21
C GLN A 17 -4.91 -9.12 8.72
N ASP A 18 -5.96 -8.38 8.36
CA ASP A 18 -6.31 -8.07 6.97
C ASP A 18 -5.33 -7.11 6.30
N TRP A 19 -4.69 -6.23 7.07
CA TRP A 19 -3.77 -5.23 6.56
C TRP A 19 -2.33 -5.54 6.95
N THR A 20 -1.97 -5.29 8.20
CA THR A 20 -0.57 -5.28 8.65
C THR A 20 0.09 -6.64 8.43
N LEU A 21 -0.51 -7.71 8.98
CA LEU A 21 0.08 -9.05 8.91
C LEU A 21 0.04 -9.61 7.48
N PHE A 22 -1.05 -9.37 6.75
CA PHE A 22 -1.14 -9.74 5.34
C PHE A 22 0.00 -9.15 4.51
N PHE A 23 0.23 -7.83 4.59
CA PHE A 23 1.30 -7.17 3.85
C PHE A 23 2.69 -7.63 4.29
N TRP A 24 2.94 -7.81 5.60
CA TRP A 24 4.21 -8.36 6.07
C TRP A 24 4.48 -9.76 5.49
N ALA A 25 3.50 -10.66 5.54
CA ALA A 25 3.62 -12.00 4.98
C ALA A 25 3.84 -11.96 3.46
N TRP A 26 3.10 -11.11 2.76
CA TRP A 26 3.25 -10.88 1.33
C TRP A 26 4.67 -10.43 0.97
N TRP A 27 5.19 -9.40 1.64
CA TRP A 27 6.52 -8.85 1.37
C TRP A 27 7.63 -9.88 1.63
N ILE A 28 7.51 -10.65 2.71
CA ILE A 28 8.46 -11.73 3.01
C ILE A 28 8.44 -12.79 1.90
N ALA A 29 7.25 -13.22 1.46
CA ALA A 29 7.10 -14.21 0.40
C ALA A 29 7.70 -13.75 -0.94
N TRP A 30 7.62 -12.45 -1.25
CA TRP A 30 8.17 -11.86 -2.48
C TRP A 30 9.66 -11.47 -2.38
N SER A 31 10.19 -11.33 -1.17
CA SER A 31 11.57 -10.88 -0.94
C SER A 31 12.66 -11.65 -1.70
N PRO A 32 12.59 -12.99 -1.89
CA PRO A 32 13.62 -13.71 -2.64
C PRO A 32 13.65 -13.32 -4.12
N PHE A 33 12.47 -13.14 -4.72
CA PHE A 33 12.33 -12.73 -6.11
C PHE A 33 12.83 -11.29 -6.31
N VAL A 34 12.35 -10.35 -5.47
CA VAL A 34 12.73 -8.94 -5.54
C VAL A 34 14.23 -8.75 -5.26
N GLY A 35 14.76 -9.44 -4.26
CA GLY A 35 16.18 -9.38 -3.91
C GLY A 35 17.09 -9.84 -5.06
N LEU A 36 16.73 -10.94 -5.73
CA LEU A 36 17.49 -11.44 -6.89
C LEU A 36 17.41 -10.46 -8.07
N PHE A 37 16.23 -9.88 -8.34
CA PHE A 37 16.07 -8.87 -9.39
C PHE A 37 16.94 -7.64 -9.13
N LEU A 38 16.85 -7.07 -7.91
CA LEU A 38 17.61 -5.90 -7.51
C LEU A 38 19.13 -6.14 -7.57
N ALA A 39 19.60 -7.32 -7.13
CA ALA A 39 21.00 -7.70 -7.23
C ALA A 39 21.49 -7.75 -8.70
N LYS A 40 20.67 -8.27 -9.62
CA LYS A 40 21.01 -8.38 -11.05
C LYS A 40 21.16 -7.02 -11.72
N ILE A 41 20.26 -6.07 -11.44
CA ILE A 41 20.29 -4.74 -12.06
C ILE A 41 21.28 -3.77 -11.38
N SER A 42 21.80 -4.11 -10.20
CA SER A 42 22.67 -3.24 -9.40
C SER A 42 24.17 -3.57 -9.50
N LYS A 43 24.59 -4.31 -10.54
CA LYS A 43 26.01 -4.64 -10.77
C LYS A 43 26.85 -3.36 -10.86
N GLY A 44 27.98 -3.34 -10.14
CA GLY A 44 28.91 -2.21 -10.12
C GLY A 44 28.50 -1.04 -9.22
N ARG A 45 27.40 -1.14 -8.47
CA ARG A 45 26.99 -0.14 -7.46
C ARG A 45 27.61 -0.45 -6.09
N THR A 46 27.89 0.59 -5.31
CA THR A 46 28.28 0.40 -3.90
C THR A 46 27.05 0.02 -3.06
N ILE A 47 27.28 -0.62 -1.91
CA ILE A 47 26.20 -0.98 -0.97
C ILE A 47 25.37 0.25 -0.58
N ARG A 48 26.02 1.40 -0.36
CA ARG A 48 25.33 2.65 -0.02
C ARG A 48 24.39 3.11 -1.13
N GLN A 49 24.86 3.12 -2.38
CA GLN A 49 24.04 3.49 -3.54
C GLN A 49 22.88 2.51 -3.72
N PHE A 50 23.14 1.21 -3.53
CA PHE A 50 22.13 0.16 -3.60
C PHE A 50 21.02 0.37 -2.57
N VAL A 51 21.37 0.57 -1.29
CA VAL A 51 20.40 0.75 -0.20
C VAL A 51 19.57 2.02 -0.41
N ILE A 52 20.22 3.16 -0.70
CA ILE A 52 19.51 4.42 -0.92
C ILE A 52 18.58 4.31 -2.13
N GLY A 53 19.04 3.79 -3.26
CA GLY A 53 18.21 3.63 -4.45
C GLY A 53 17.02 2.70 -4.23
N THR A 54 17.26 1.57 -3.57
CA THR A 54 16.23 0.55 -3.30
C THR A 54 15.15 1.05 -2.33
N LEU A 55 15.50 1.90 -1.37
CA LEU A 55 14.53 2.44 -0.42
C LEU A 55 13.84 3.68 -0.97
N SER A 56 14.58 4.62 -1.53
CA SER A 56 14.04 5.93 -1.91
C SER A 56 13.16 5.88 -3.15
N ILE A 57 13.53 5.12 -4.19
CA ILE A 57 12.77 5.13 -5.45
C ILE A 57 11.35 4.55 -5.27
N PRO A 58 11.17 3.34 -4.70
CA PRO A 58 9.83 2.79 -4.47
C PRO A 58 9.03 3.61 -3.47
N PHE A 59 9.68 4.15 -2.43
CA PHE A 59 9.02 5.01 -1.46
C PHE A 59 8.42 6.27 -2.11
N MET A 60 9.20 6.97 -2.94
CA MET A 60 8.71 8.15 -3.65
C MET A 60 7.58 7.82 -4.62
N PHE A 61 7.66 6.68 -5.31
CA PHE A 61 6.57 6.19 -6.14
C PHE A 61 5.30 5.91 -5.34
N THR A 62 5.40 5.20 -4.22
CA THR A 62 4.26 4.91 -3.34
C THR A 62 3.65 6.19 -2.78
N LEU A 63 4.47 7.16 -2.35
CA LEU A 63 4.00 8.46 -1.90
C LEU A 63 3.24 9.19 -3.00
N ALA A 64 3.81 9.27 -4.21
CA ALA A 64 3.15 9.92 -5.33
C ALA A 64 1.82 9.23 -5.67
N TRP A 65 1.82 7.90 -5.75
CA TRP A 65 0.63 7.11 -6.06
C TRP A 65 -0.49 7.33 -5.03
N LEU A 66 -0.19 7.16 -3.74
CA LEU A 66 -1.17 7.37 -2.66
C LEU A 66 -1.63 8.84 -2.59
N SER A 67 -0.74 9.79 -2.87
CA SER A 67 -1.08 11.21 -2.86
C SER A 67 -1.99 11.60 -4.01
N PHE A 68 -1.85 11.03 -5.20
CA PHE A 68 -2.73 11.34 -6.33
C PHE A 68 -4.00 10.50 -6.29
N MET A 69 -3.88 9.17 -6.28
CA MET A 69 -5.03 8.27 -6.37
C MET A 69 -5.82 8.22 -5.06
N GLY A 70 -5.12 8.16 -3.92
CA GLY A 70 -5.77 8.13 -2.61
C GLY A 70 -6.52 9.42 -2.30
N ASN A 71 -5.87 10.58 -2.48
CA ASN A 71 -6.58 11.85 -2.29
C ASN A 71 -7.67 12.07 -3.34
N GLY A 72 -7.50 11.62 -4.59
CA GLY A 72 -8.54 11.66 -5.61
C GLY A 72 -9.80 10.92 -5.16
N ALA A 73 -9.65 9.67 -4.70
CA ALA A 73 -10.76 8.88 -4.18
C ALA A 73 -11.41 9.51 -2.93
N LEU A 74 -10.59 10.01 -1.99
CA LEU A 74 -11.10 10.67 -0.78
C LEU A 74 -11.84 11.96 -1.11
N ASN A 75 -11.37 12.72 -2.10
CA ASN A 75 -11.99 13.97 -2.51
C ASN A 75 -13.42 13.74 -3.05
N GLU A 76 -13.66 12.68 -3.83
CA GLU A 76 -15.00 12.30 -4.27
C GLU A 76 -15.96 12.13 -3.07
N VAL A 77 -15.51 11.38 -2.05
CA VAL A 77 -16.31 11.11 -0.85
C VAL A 77 -16.53 12.39 -0.03
N PHE A 78 -15.49 13.22 0.13
CA PHE A 78 -15.60 14.49 0.84
C PHE A 78 -16.49 15.52 0.13
N MET A 79 -16.56 15.48 -1.21
CA MET A 79 -17.48 16.28 -2.01
C MET A 79 -18.93 15.76 -1.98
N GLY A 80 -19.20 14.64 -1.28
CA GLY A 80 -20.53 14.09 -1.06
C GLY A 80 -20.91 12.95 -2.00
N ASN A 81 -19.97 12.43 -2.82
CA ASN A 81 -20.21 11.29 -3.70
C ASN A 81 -20.20 9.96 -2.91
N ILE A 82 -21.21 9.75 -2.07
CA ILE A 82 -21.34 8.54 -1.24
C ILE A 82 -21.61 7.29 -2.10
N ALA A 83 -22.29 7.46 -3.25
CA ALA A 83 -22.55 6.37 -4.19
C ALA A 83 -21.24 5.78 -4.75
N PHE A 84 -20.21 6.60 -4.98
CA PHE A 84 -18.87 6.14 -5.33
C PHE A 84 -18.28 5.27 -4.20
N ALA A 85 -18.34 5.73 -2.94
CA ALA A 85 -17.83 5.00 -1.79
C ALA A 85 -18.50 3.61 -1.63
N GLU A 86 -19.83 3.56 -1.71
CA GLU A 86 -20.59 2.31 -1.61
C GLU A 86 -20.22 1.33 -2.72
N LYS A 87 -20.07 1.83 -3.95
CA LYS A 87 -19.69 1.01 -5.11
C LYS A 87 -18.30 0.39 -4.95
N ILE A 88 -17.31 1.17 -4.50
CA ILE A 88 -15.94 0.67 -4.31
C ILE A 88 -15.80 -0.24 -3.08
N ILE A 89 -16.62 -0.04 -2.03
CA ILE A 89 -16.65 -0.95 -0.87
C ILE A 89 -17.26 -2.31 -1.29
N ALA A 90 -18.31 -2.29 -2.10
CA ALA A 90 -18.93 -3.52 -2.61
C ALA A 90 -18.06 -4.26 -3.64
N ARG A 91 -17.27 -3.52 -4.42
CA ARG A 91 -16.36 -4.05 -5.46
C ARG A 91 -15.02 -3.31 -5.48
N PRO A 92 -14.08 -3.66 -4.58
CA PRO A 92 -12.79 -2.96 -4.49
C PRO A 92 -11.96 -3.04 -5.77
N GLU A 93 -12.09 -4.12 -6.54
CA GLU A 93 -11.32 -4.37 -7.76
C GLU A 93 -11.59 -3.38 -8.90
N ILE A 94 -12.76 -2.71 -8.91
CA ILE A 94 -13.08 -1.70 -9.92
C ILE A 94 -12.72 -0.27 -9.48
N GLY A 95 -12.33 -0.07 -8.22
CA GLY A 95 -12.20 1.27 -7.64
C GLY A 95 -11.23 2.19 -8.39
N PHE A 96 -10.16 1.62 -8.94
CA PHE A 96 -9.21 2.35 -9.79
C PHE A 96 -9.88 2.89 -11.06
N TYR A 97 -10.57 2.03 -11.81
CA TYR A 97 -11.22 2.43 -13.06
C TYR A 97 -12.40 3.35 -12.83
N GLU A 98 -13.14 3.11 -11.76
CA GLU A 98 -14.23 3.98 -11.35
C GLU A 98 -13.72 5.39 -11.09
N LEU A 99 -12.66 5.54 -10.28
CA LEU A 99 -12.06 6.84 -10.00
C LEU A 99 -11.62 7.56 -11.27
N LEU A 100 -10.96 6.84 -12.19
CA LEU A 100 -10.49 7.43 -13.44
C LEU A 100 -11.62 7.88 -14.37
N SER A 101 -12.80 7.26 -14.29
CA SER A 101 -13.95 7.64 -15.13
C SER A 101 -14.50 9.05 -14.82
N HIS A 102 -14.14 9.62 -13.67
CA HIS A 102 -14.49 10.98 -13.28
C HIS A 102 -13.55 12.05 -13.85
N TYR A 103 -12.39 11.64 -14.37
CA TYR A 103 -11.42 12.54 -14.98
C TYR A 103 -11.57 12.54 -16.51
N PRO A 104 -11.32 13.69 -17.17
CA PRO A 104 -11.40 13.80 -18.62
C PRO A 104 -10.33 12.98 -19.36
#